data_AF-R5J050-F1
#
_entry.id   AF-R5J050-F1
#
_cell.length_a   1.000
_cell.length_b   1.000
_cell.length_c   1.000
_cell.angle_alpha   90.00
_cell.angle_beta   90.00
_cell.angle_gamma   90.00
#
_symmetry.space_group_name_H-M   'P 1'
#
loop_
_entity.id
_entity.type
_entity.pdbx_description
1 polymer ?
#
loop_
_entity_poly.entity_id
_entity_poly.type
_entity_poly.pdbx_seq_one_letter_code
_entity_poly.pdbx_strand_id
1 'polypeptide(L)'
;MVKGKEKFALWITPECKQLVDDCYADDQCQSRSEYIEKAILFYTGFLYAEKADRYLPKVLQQILSGTLDRFAERIGRQLFKLAVEQNVNNHILASDTDIDVRSYQKMRGLSMDEVKRTNGRIDFEDVLLSERGV
;
A
#
# COMPACT_ATOMS: atom_id res chain seq x y z
N MET A 1 -8.47 53.29 4.18
CA MET A 1 -9.07 51.95 4.32
C MET A 1 -8.33 50.99 3.41
N VAL A 2 -7.96 49.80 3.88
CA VAL A 2 -7.44 48.73 3.00
C VAL A 2 -8.62 48.09 2.29
N LYS A 3 -8.56 47.93 0.97
CA LYS A 3 -9.67 47.42 0.17
C LYS A 3 -9.98 45.96 0.58
N GLY A 4 -11.22 45.68 0.95
CA GLY A 4 -11.67 44.32 1.32
C GLY A 4 -11.33 43.85 2.74
N LYS A 5 -10.83 44.72 3.63
CA LYS A 5 -10.57 44.38 5.05
C LYS A 5 -11.49 45.13 6.00
N GLU A 6 -12.01 44.44 7.00
CA GLU A 6 -12.78 45.02 8.10
C GLU A 6 -11.89 45.21 9.34
N LYS A 7 -12.02 46.36 10.01
CA LYS A 7 -11.30 46.63 11.25
C LYS A 7 -12.14 46.18 12.44
N PHE A 8 -11.62 45.27 13.24
CA PHE A 8 -12.26 44.80 14.47
C PHE A 8 -11.28 44.86 15.66
N ALA A 9 -11.83 44.92 16.87
CA ALA A 9 -11.04 44.85 18.09
C ALA A 9 -10.82 43.38 18.49
N LEU A 10 -9.57 43.00 18.75
CA LEU A 10 -9.21 41.64 19.15
C LEU A 10 -8.45 41.67 20.47
N TRP A 11 -8.85 40.81 21.40
CA TRP A 11 -8.10 40.54 22.62
C TRP A 11 -7.24 39.28 22.40
N ILE A 12 -5.93 39.44 22.53
CA ILE A 12 -4.95 38.34 22.51
C ILE A 12 -4.03 38.48 23.70
N THR A 13 -3.42 37.37 24.12
CA THR A 13 -2.44 37.40 25.20
C THR A 13 -1.18 38.16 24.77
N PRO A 14 -0.43 38.75 25.72
CA PRO A 14 0.83 39.42 25.42
C PRO A 14 1.83 38.52 24.70
N GLU A 15 1.87 37.23 25.06
CA GLU A 15 2.78 36.23 24.48
C GLU A 15 2.44 35.98 23.00
N CYS A 16 1.16 35.80 22.66
CA CYS A 16 0.72 35.66 21.27
C CYS A 16 0.99 36.93 20.47
N LYS A 17 0.81 38.10 21.07
CA LYS A 17 1.13 39.37 20.41
C LYS A 17 2.62 39.47 20.10
N GLN A 18 3.48 39.10 21.05
CA GLN A 18 4.92 39.09 20.87
C GLN A 18 5.33 38.14 19.74
N LEU A 19 4.75 36.93 19.69
CA LEU A 19 4.98 35.99 18.58
C LEU A 19 4.59 36.57 17.22
N VAL A 20 3.49 37.32 17.14
CA VAL A 20 3.11 38.01 15.90
C VAL A 20 4.14 39.08 15.55
N ASP A 21 4.59 39.87 16.52
CA ASP A 21 5.57 40.94 16.30
C ASP A 21 6.95 40.37 15.88
N ASP A 22 7.35 39.23 16.43
CA ASP A 22 8.64 38.58 16.14
C ASP A 22 8.63 37.84 14.79
N CYS A 23 7.54 37.11 14.49
CA CYS A 23 7.54 36.16 13.36
C CYS A 23 6.95 36.72 12.06
N TYR A 24 6.20 37.84 12.08
CA TYR A 24 5.54 38.30 10.84
C TYR A 24 6.54 38.69 9.75
N ALA A 25 7.69 39.26 10.13
CA ALA A 25 8.74 39.65 9.18
C ALA A 25 9.48 38.42 8.62
N ASP A 26 9.71 37.40 9.47
CA ASP A 26 10.35 36.14 9.09
C ASP A 26 9.49 35.36 8.08
N ASP A 27 8.15 35.40 8.21
CA ASP A 27 7.19 34.83 7.25
C ASP A 27 6.99 35.69 5.98
N GLN A 28 7.81 36.72 5.78
CA GLN A 28 7.71 37.69 4.68
C GLN A 28 6.33 38.36 4.57
N CYS A 29 5.58 38.46 5.68
CA CYS A 29 4.33 39.19 5.69
C CYS A 29 4.58 40.70 5.65
N GLN A 30 3.76 41.41 4.88
CA GLN A 30 3.82 42.87 4.79
C GLN A 30 3.20 43.55 6.02
N SER A 31 2.43 42.80 6.82
CA SER A 31 1.82 43.30 8.03
C SER A 31 1.51 42.20 9.04
N ARG A 32 1.38 42.59 10.31
CA ARG A 32 0.89 41.73 11.38
C ARG A 32 -0.52 41.19 11.11
N SER A 33 -1.37 41.99 10.47
CA SER A 33 -2.71 41.56 10.06
C SER A 33 -2.65 40.42 9.05
N GLU A 34 -1.74 40.49 8.08
CA GLU A 34 -1.54 39.41 7.10
C GLU A 34 -1.08 38.11 7.77
N TYR A 35 -0.13 38.20 8.70
CA TYR A 35 0.32 37.05 9.47
C TYR A 35 -0.80 36.41 10.31
N ILE A 36 -1.61 37.23 10.99
CA ILE A 36 -2.77 36.75 11.76
C ILE A 36 -3.82 36.10 10.83
N GLU A 37 -4.08 36.68 9.66
CA GLU A 37 -5.01 36.11 8.66
C GLU A 37 -4.53 34.74 8.17
N LYS A 38 -3.23 34.60 7.84
CA LYS A 38 -2.64 33.31 7.46
C LYS A 38 -2.78 32.28 8.59
N ALA A 39 -2.53 32.66 9.84
CA ALA A 39 -2.65 31.75 10.99
C ALA A 39 -4.10 31.25 11.19
N ILE A 40 -5.09 32.13 11.04
CA ILE A 40 -6.52 31.76 11.13
C ILE A 40 -6.89 30.79 10.00
N LEU A 41 -6.47 31.07 8.76
CA LEU A 41 -6.73 30.20 7.61
C LEU A 41 -6.05 28.84 7.78
N PHE A 42 -4.80 28.81 8.25
CA PHE A 42 -4.05 27.59 8.52
C PHE A 42 -4.75 26.71 9.55
N TYR A 43 -5.08 27.27 10.73
CA TYR A 43 -5.72 26.50 11.80
C TYR A 43 -7.12 26.02 11.39
N THR A 44 -7.86 26.85 10.66
CA THR A 44 -9.16 26.46 10.10
C THR A 44 -9.01 25.32 9.08
N GLY A 45 -8.02 25.40 8.19
CA GLY A 45 -7.68 24.34 7.25
C GLY A 45 -7.29 23.04 7.94
N PHE A 46 -6.49 23.12 9.01
CA PHE A 46 -6.13 21.99 9.86
C PHE A 46 -7.37 21.31 10.46
N LEU A 47 -8.31 22.07 11.03
CA LEU A 47 -9.56 21.53 11.59
C LEU A 47 -10.47 20.88 10.53
N TYR A 48 -10.48 21.40 9.30
CA TYR A 48 -11.20 20.77 8.19
C TYR A 48 -10.54 19.46 7.74
N ALA A 49 -9.20 19.45 7.66
CA ALA A 49 -8.42 18.25 7.34
C ALA A 49 -8.60 17.17 8.41
N GLU A 50 -8.58 17.52 9.70
CA GLU A 50 -8.82 16.59 10.82
C GLU A 50 -10.21 15.95 10.75
N LYS A 51 -11.22 16.69 10.27
CA LYS A 51 -12.56 16.14 10.00
C LYS A 51 -12.58 15.22 8.78
N ALA A 52 -11.85 15.54 7.72
CA ALA A 52 -11.72 14.69 6.52
C ALA A 52 -10.92 13.41 6.79
N ASP A 53 -9.94 13.47 7.68
CA ASP A 53 -9.10 12.34 8.15
C ASP A 53 -9.90 11.27 8.88
N ARG A 54 -11.11 11.56 9.38
CA ARG A 54 -11.99 10.52 9.93
C ARG A 54 -12.78 9.75 8.87
N TYR A 55 -12.84 10.26 7.64
CA TYR A 55 -13.64 9.69 6.55
C TYR A 55 -12.76 8.95 5.53
N LEU A 56 -11.61 9.54 5.16
CA LEU A 56 -10.73 8.98 4.14
C LEU A 56 -10.18 7.58 4.52
N PRO A 57 -9.66 7.33 5.74
CA PRO A 57 -9.19 6.00 6.13
C PRO A 57 -10.30 4.94 6.13
N LYS A 58 -11.53 5.31 6.52
CA LYS A 58 -12.69 4.38 6.52
C LYS A 58 -13.09 3.98 5.11
N VAL A 59 -13.15 4.93 4.19
CA VAL A 59 -13.48 4.66 2.78
C VAL A 59 -12.38 3.84 2.12
N LEU A 60 -11.11 4.17 2.35
CA LEU A 60 -9.97 3.39 1.86
C LEU A 60 -10.00 1.95 2.40
N GLN A 61 -10.28 1.77 3.69
CA GLN A 61 -10.42 0.44 4.28
C GLN A 61 -11.56 -0.35 3.62
N GLN A 62 -12.73 0.25 3.41
CA GLN A 62 -13.85 -0.41 2.75
C GLN A 62 -13.53 -0.81 1.29
N ILE A 63 -12.90 0.09 0.54
CA ILE A 63 -12.48 -0.18 -0.85
C ILE A 63 -11.42 -1.29 -0.88
N LEU A 64 -10.44 -1.23 0.02
CA LEU A 64 -9.37 -2.21 0.08
C LEU A 64 -9.91 -3.59 0.45
N SER A 65 -10.76 -3.70 1.49
CA SER A 65 -11.43 -4.95 1.85
C SER A 65 -12.25 -5.50 0.69
N GLY A 66 -13.13 -4.69 0.07
CA GLY A 66 -13.94 -5.15 -1.05
C GLY A 66 -13.14 -5.50 -2.32
N THR A 67 -11.95 -4.93 -2.49
CA THR A 67 -11.03 -5.28 -3.58
C THR A 67 -10.28 -6.58 -3.28
N LEU A 68 -9.77 -6.74 -2.06
CA LEU A 68 -9.07 -7.94 -1.60
C LEU A 68 -10.01 -9.15 -1.56
N ASP A 69 -11.26 -8.99 -1.12
CA ASP A 69 -12.25 -10.08 -1.08
C ASP A 69 -12.54 -10.61 -2.49
N ARG A 70 -12.78 -9.71 -3.44
CA ARG A 70 -12.99 -10.08 -4.86
C ARG A 70 -11.75 -10.71 -5.48
N PHE A 71 -10.57 -10.21 -5.12
CA PHE A 71 -9.31 -10.78 -5.55
C PHE A 71 -9.11 -12.21 -5.01
N ALA A 72 -9.34 -12.42 -3.72
CA ALA A 72 -9.25 -13.73 -3.07
C ALA A 72 -10.24 -14.74 -3.69
N GLU A 73 -11.48 -14.33 -3.94
CA GLU A 73 -12.49 -15.17 -4.59
C GLU A 73 -12.09 -15.54 -6.03
N ARG A 74 -11.52 -14.58 -6.78
CA ARG A 74 -11.05 -14.81 -8.15
C ARG A 74 -9.84 -15.75 -8.17
N ILE A 75 -8.86 -15.52 -7.29
CA ILE A 75 -7.69 -16.40 -7.17
C ILE A 75 -8.10 -17.80 -6.74
N GLY A 76 -8.98 -17.95 -5.74
CA GLY A 76 -9.45 -19.26 -5.30
C GLY A 76 -10.08 -20.06 -6.44
N ARG A 77 -10.92 -19.41 -7.26
CA ARG A 77 -11.50 -20.05 -8.45
C ARG A 77 -10.47 -20.44 -9.51
N GLN A 78 -9.45 -19.61 -9.73
CA GLN A 78 -8.38 -19.92 -10.69
C GLN A 78 -7.47 -21.04 -10.19
N LEU A 79 -7.11 -21.04 -8.89
CA LEU A 79 -6.34 -22.12 -8.27
C LEU A 79 -7.10 -23.45 -8.32
N PHE A 80 -8.41 -23.43 -8.12
CA PHE A 80 -9.23 -24.63 -8.25
C PHE A 80 -9.18 -25.19 -9.68
N LYS A 81 -9.38 -24.34 -10.70
CA LYS A 81 -9.28 -24.76 -12.11
C LYS A 81 -7.90 -25.32 -12.43
N LEU A 82 -6.84 -24.62 -11.99
CA LEU A 82 -5.47 -25.07 -12.19
C LEU A 82 -5.21 -26.42 -11.48
N ALA A 83 -5.73 -26.63 -10.27
CA ALA A 83 -5.59 -27.89 -9.56
C ALA A 83 -6.28 -29.06 -10.29
N VAL A 84 -7.44 -28.82 -10.89
CA VAL A 84 -8.13 -29.81 -11.74
C VAL A 84 -7.26 -30.18 -12.93
N GLU A 85 -6.79 -29.19 -13.70
CA GLU A 85 -5.93 -29.44 -14.88
C GLU A 85 -4.60 -30.10 -14.49
N GLN A 86 -3.98 -29.68 -13.39
CA GLN A 86 -2.75 -30.29 -12.87
C GLN A 86 -2.97 -31.76 -12.50
N ASN A 87 -4.12 -32.10 -11.92
CA ASN A 87 -4.43 -33.48 -11.57
C ASN A 87 -4.71 -34.34 -12.82
N VAL A 88 -5.39 -33.79 -13.82
CA VAL A 88 -5.55 -34.46 -15.13
C VAL A 88 -4.18 -34.73 -15.75
N ASN A 89 -3.28 -33.73 -15.74
CA ASN A 89 -1.93 -33.89 -16.25
C ASN A 89 -1.12 -34.95 -15.47
N ASN A 90 -1.27 -35.01 -14.14
CA ASN A 90 -0.66 -36.07 -13.33
C ASN A 90 -1.14 -37.47 -13.73
N HIS A 91 -2.45 -37.64 -14.00
CA HIS A 91 -2.99 -38.90 -14.47
C HIS A 91 -2.46 -39.28 -15.86
N ILE A 92 -2.34 -38.33 -16.78
CA ILE A 92 -1.76 -38.55 -18.12
C ILE A 92 -0.29 -38.97 -17.98
N LEU A 93 0.52 -38.22 -17.22
CA LEU A 93 1.94 -38.53 -17.02
C LEU A 93 2.13 -39.88 -16.34
N ALA A 94 1.36 -40.19 -15.29
CA ALA A 94 1.45 -41.49 -14.63
C ALA A 94 1.05 -42.66 -15.54
N SER A 95 0.22 -42.40 -16.58
CA SER A 95 -0.14 -43.40 -17.58
C SER A 95 0.88 -43.52 -18.72
N ASP A 96 1.58 -42.45 -19.07
CA ASP A 96 2.49 -42.38 -20.22
C ASP A 96 3.97 -42.58 -19.82
N THR A 97 4.30 -42.37 -18.55
CA THR A 97 5.66 -42.49 -18.02
C THR A 97 5.80 -43.66 -17.06
N ASP A 98 6.88 -44.42 -17.19
CA ASP A 98 7.29 -45.48 -16.24
C ASP A 98 7.99 -44.89 -15.00
N ILE A 99 7.43 -43.83 -14.41
CA ILE A 99 7.99 -43.23 -13.19
C ILE A 99 7.54 -44.01 -11.95
N ASP A 100 8.51 -44.48 -11.15
CA ASP A 100 8.22 -45.12 -9.88
C ASP A 100 8.00 -44.10 -8.74
N VAL A 101 7.33 -44.56 -7.67
CA VAL A 101 6.98 -43.71 -6.52
C VAL A 101 8.22 -43.12 -5.81
N ARG A 102 9.34 -43.83 -5.74
CA ARG A 102 10.57 -43.32 -5.10
C ARG A 102 11.18 -42.20 -5.93
N SER A 103 11.24 -42.39 -7.25
CA SER A 103 11.72 -41.40 -8.21
C SER A 103 10.88 -40.12 -8.14
N TYR A 104 9.55 -40.26 -8.09
CA TYR A 104 8.64 -39.12 -7.89
C TYR A 104 8.88 -38.39 -6.55
N GLN A 105 8.99 -39.12 -5.43
CA GLN A 105 9.19 -38.50 -4.12
C GLN A 105 10.53 -37.75 -4.04
N LYS A 106 11.59 -38.28 -4.67
CA LYS A 106 12.88 -37.60 -4.77
C LYS A 106 12.74 -36.28 -5.53
N MET A 107 12.12 -36.31 -6.71
CA MET A 107 11.90 -35.10 -7.53
C MET A 107 11.06 -34.07 -6.77
N ARG A 108 9.97 -34.50 -6.12
CA ARG A 108 9.12 -33.63 -5.29
C ARG A 108 9.90 -32.96 -4.17
N GLY A 109 10.83 -33.67 -3.52
CA GLY A 109 11.71 -33.10 -2.50
C GLY A 109 12.63 -32.01 -3.05
N LEU A 110 13.30 -32.29 -4.18
CA LEU A 110 14.18 -31.32 -4.86
C LEU A 110 13.41 -30.06 -5.28
N SER A 111 12.24 -30.23 -5.91
CA SER A 111 11.40 -29.10 -6.31
C SER A 111 10.90 -28.28 -5.11
N MET A 112 10.58 -28.92 -3.97
CA MET A 112 10.20 -28.19 -2.75
C MET A 112 11.34 -27.35 -2.20
N ASP A 113 12.56 -27.90 -2.18
CA ASP A 113 13.73 -27.19 -1.67
C ASP A 113 14.13 -26.04 -2.59
N GLU A 114 13.99 -26.21 -3.91
CA GLU A 114 14.15 -25.14 -4.89
C GLU A 114 13.16 -24.00 -4.65
N VAL A 115 11.86 -24.30 -4.58
CA VAL A 115 10.80 -23.30 -4.36
C VAL A 115 11.05 -22.51 -3.06
N LYS A 116 11.49 -23.19 -2.00
CA LYS A 116 11.85 -22.53 -0.74
C LYS A 116 13.05 -21.61 -0.90
N ARG A 117 14.12 -22.11 -1.54
CA ARG A 117 15.37 -21.36 -1.75
C ARG A 117 15.15 -20.11 -2.60
N THR A 118 14.27 -20.19 -3.60
CA THR A 118 14.01 -19.09 -4.55
C THR A 118 12.81 -18.23 -4.16
N ASN A 119 12.15 -18.53 -3.03
CA ASN A 119 10.93 -17.86 -2.58
C ASN A 119 9.83 -17.85 -3.66
N GLY A 120 9.64 -18.99 -4.32
CA GLY A 120 8.63 -19.19 -5.36
C GLY A 120 9.01 -18.69 -6.76
N ARG A 121 10.24 -18.20 -6.98
CA ARG A 121 10.75 -17.88 -8.32
C ARG A 121 11.34 -19.13 -8.94
N ILE A 122 10.63 -19.74 -9.88
CA ILE A 122 11.08 -20.94 -10.58
C ILE A 122 11.41 -20.54 -12.01
N ASP A 123 12.61 -20.91 -12.46
CA ASP A 123 13.04 -20.74 -13.85
C ASP A 123 13.29 -22.12 -14.46
N PHE A 124 12.76 -22.36 -15.66
CA PHE A 124 12.96 -23.62 -16.36
C PHE A 124 14.42 -23.84 -16.76
N GLU A 125 15.16 -22.77 -17.06
CA GLU A 125 16.58 -22.87 -17.39
C GLU A 125 17.40 -23.37 -16.20
N ASP A 126 17.11 -22.83 -14.99
CA ASP A 126 17.75 -23.25 -13.74
C ASP A 126 17.47 -24.74 -13.43
N VAL A 127 16.22 -25.17 -13.59
CA VAL A 127 15.83 -26.58 -13.41
C VAL A 127 16.58 -27.47 -14.40
N LEU A 128 16.64 -27.08 -15.68
CA LEU A 128 17.27 -27.86 -16.75
C LEU A 128 18.79 -28.01 -16.53
N LEU A 129 19.46 -26.98 -16.03
CA LEU A 129 20.88 -27.02 -15.68
C LEU A 129 21.13 -27.98 -14.51
N SER A 130 20.27 -27.95 -13.49
CA SER A 130 20.39 -28.82 -12.32
C SER A 130 20.25 -30.32 -12.65
N GLU A 131 19.33 -30.66 -13.56
CA GLU A 131 19.10 -32.05 -14.02
C GLU A 131 20.24 -32.56 -14.91
N ARG A 132 20.97 -31.67 -15.57
CA ARG A 132 22.12 -32.01 -16.44
C ARG A 132 23.45 -32.13 -15.69
N GLY A 133 23.47 -31.87 -14.38
CA GLY A 133 24.67 -32.07 -13.55
C GLY A 133 25.86 -31.18 -13.92
N VAL A 134 25.61 -29.94 -14.32
CA VAL A 134 26.65 -28.90 -14.53
C VAL A 134 26.74 -28.02 -13.28
#